data_AF-A0A1U9K517-F1
#
_entry.id   AF-A0A1U9K517-F1
#
_cell.length_a   1.000
_cell.length_b   1.000
_cell.length_c   1.000
_cell.angle_alpha   90.00
_cell.angle_beta   90.00
_cell.angle_gamma   90.00
#
_symmetry.space_group_name_H-M   'P 1'
#
loop_
_entity.id
_entity.type
_entity.pdbx_description
1 polymer ?
#
loop_
_entity_poly.entity_id
_entity_poly.type
_entity_poly.pdbx_seq_one_letter_code
_entity_poly.pdbx_strand_id
1 'polypeptide(L)'
;MTEKEMVALNNERRQQLTKENKAYYEDMLVYLRTSRIPAIKTEELLLEMLDHLLAAQKEGKRAEDVFGPDPKAYCEEIVETLGRRPFSLKRYVFMFSTMLYVVFFIHAMLDGVVMPLLNVFFEVPHVRQGLSVEFLALPFIAAFVVEAVFYLMRKSTFETFGKKLLRSYVPVLLILYVLPLVGFLFILFNFRDDLPVLPITPWMSLLIGAAWYIVHKRLFRNADIA
;
A
#
# COMPACT_ATOMS: atom_id res chain seq x y z
N MET A 1 -15.12 18.88 -6.88
CA MET A 1 -14.31 18.70 -5.67
C MET A 1 -13.23 17.66 -5.99
N THR A 2 -11.98 17.93 -5.63
CA THR A 2 -10.87 16.97 -5.82
C THR A 2 -10.91 15.87 -4.74
N GLU A 3 -10.29 14.71 -4.98
CA GLU A 3 -10.19 13.64 -3.98
C GLU A 3 -9.62 14.14 -2.65
N LYS A 4 -8.56 14.97 -2.71
CA LYS A 4 -7.93 15.55 -1.52
C LYS A 4 -8.87 16.46 -0.73
N GLU A 5 -9.67 17.27 -1.44
CA GLU A 5 -10.70 18.10 -0.81
C GLU A 5 -11.77 17.24 -0.12
N MET A 6 -12.19 16.14 -0.75
CA MET A 6 -13.16 15.22 -0.15
C MET A 6 -12.62 14.55 1.11
N VAL A 7 -11.37 14.06 1.07
CA VAL A 7 -10.71 13.47 2.23
C VAL A 7 -10.59 14.50 3.38
N ALA A 8 -10.25 15.75 3.07
CA ALA A 8 -10.17 16.81 4.06
C ALA A 8 -11.54 17.12 4.68
N LEU A 9 -12.57 17.29 3.85
CA LEU A 9 -13.95 17.52 4.28
C LEU A 9 -14.47 16.37 5.15
N ASN A 10 -14.18 15.14 4.74
CA ASN A 10 -14.52 13.93 5.48
C ASN A 10 -13.89 13.94 6.88
N ASN A 11 -12.59 14.24 6.96
CA ASN A 11 -11.86 14.32 8.22
C ASN A 11 -12.43 15.38 9.16
N GLU A 12 -12.83 16.54 8.63
CA GLU A 12 -13.45 17.61 9.40
C GLU A 12 -14.83 17.19 9.93
N ARG A 13 -15.73 16.72 9.05
CA ARG A 13 -17.10 16.34 9.43
C ARG A 13 -17.14 15.14 10.38
N ARG A 14 -16.22 14.18 10.21
CA ARG A 14 -16.12 12.99 11.08
C ARG A 14 -15.82 13.35 12.53
N GLN A 15 -15.19 14.50 12.80
CA GLN A 15 -14.97 14.97 14.17
C GLN A 15 -16.27 15.38 14.89
N GLN A 16 -17.35 15.62 14.14
CA GLN A 16 -18.65 16.03 14.67
C GLN A 16 -19.53 14.83 15.09
N LEU A 17 -19.11 13.60 14.77
CA LEU A 17 -19.81 12.38 15.19
C LEU A 17 -19.63 12.12 16.69
N THR A 18 -20.63 11.50 17.32
CA THR A 18 -20.47 10.91 18.65
C THR A 18 -19.44 9.79 18.59
N LYS A 19 -18.85 9.44 19.74
CA LYS A 19 -17.83 8.39 19.82
C LYS A 19 -18.30 7.06 19.22
N GLU A 20 -19.55 6.67 19.47
CA GLU A 20 -20.13 5.42 18.97
C GLU A 20 -20.33 5.46 17.45
N ASN A 21 -20.98 6.51 16.94
CA ASN A 21 -21.21 6.68 15.51
C ASN A 21 -19.91 6.81 14.72
N LYS A 22 -18.91 7.49 15.31
CA LYS A 22 -17.57 7.62 14.73
C LYS A 22 -16.88 6.27 14.60
N ALA A 23 -16.91 5.42 15.62
CA ALA A 23 -16.28 4.10 15.56
C ALA A 23 -16.90 3.24 14.43
N TYR A 24 -18.23 3.18 14.38
CA TYR A 24 -18.96 2.46 13.33
C TYR A 24 -18.60 2.98 11.93
N TYR A 25 -18.61 4.31 11.76
CA TYR A 25 -18.27 4.95 10.48
C TYR A 25 -16.80 4.71 10.08
N GLU A 26 -15.88 4.72 11.04
CA GLU A 26 -14.45 4.49 10.77
C GLU A 26 -14.17 3.08 10.27
N ASP A 27 -14.89 2.08 10.77
CA ASP A 27 -14.80 0.72 10.26
C ASP A 27 -15.23 0.66 8.78
N MET A 28 -16.40 1.22 8.46
CA MET A 28 -16.87 1.31 7.07
C MET A 28 -15.88 2.07 6.17
N LEU A 29 -15.33 3.18 6.67
CA LEU A 29 -14.35 4.00 5.96
C LEU A 29 -13.08 3.22 5.62
N VAL A 30 -12.54 2.43 6.56
CA VAL A 30 -11.36 1.59 6.30
C VAL A 30 -11.70 0.53 5.27
N TYR A 31 -12.85 -0.14 5.39
CA TYR A 31 -13.26 -1.19 4.45
C TYR A 31 -13.45 -0.66 3.03
N LEU A 32 -14.14 0.47 2.87
CA LEU A 32 -14.43 1.06 1.56
C LEU A 32 -13.19 1.64 0.89
N ARG A 33 -12.31 2.35 1.64
CA ARG A 33 -11.04 2.89 1.10
C ARG A 33 -10.04 1.81 0.69
N THR A 34 -10.03 0.70 1.42
CA THR A 34 -9.19 -0.45 1.05
C THR A 34 -9.85 -1.33 -0.03
N SER A 35 -11.10 -1.03 -0.39
CA SER A 35 -11.82 -1.76 -1.41
C SER A 35 -11.46 -1.34 -2.82
N ARG A 36 -11.74 -2.22 -3.79
CA ARG A 36 -11.42 -1.99 -5.21
C ARG A 36 -12.47 -1.09 -5.87
N ILE A 37 -12.83 0.01 -5.23
CA ILE A 37 -13.75 1.02 -5.75
C ILE A 37 -12.90 2.23 -6.18
N PRO A 38 -13.26 2.96 -7.27
CA PRO A 38 -12.65 4.25 -7.56
C PRO A 38 -12.54 5.19 -6.37
N ALA A 39 -11.34 5.72 -6.10
CA ALA A 39 -11.10 6.58 -4.93
C ALA A 39 -12.08 7.76 -4.86
N ILE A 40 -12.32 8.45 -5.98
CA ILE A 40 -13.31 9.53 -6.06
C ILE A 40 -14.71 9.04 -5.66
N LYS A 41 -15.18 7.93 -6.23
CA LYS A 41 -16.51 7.37 -5.89
C LYS A 41 -16.59 6.92 -4.43
N THR A 42 -15.50 6.36 -3.91
CA THR A 42 -15.40 5.97 -2.50
C THR A 42 -15.56 7.19 -1.59
N GLU A 43 -14.84 8.27 -1.86
CA GLU A 43 -14.93 9.49 -1.04
C GLU A 43 -16.28 10.20 -1.18
N GLU A 44 -16.89 10.21 -2.37
CA GLU A 44 -18.26 10.71 -2.57
C GLU A 44 -19.27 9.95 -1.71
N LEU A 45 -19.25 8.61 -1.80
CA LEU A 45 -20.11 7.74 -0.99
C LEU A 45 -19.87 7.95 0.50
N LEU A 46 -18.60 8.02 0.93
CA LEU A 46 -18.26 8.20 2.34
C LEU A 46 -18.77 9.53 2.88
N LEU A 47 -18.72 10.61 2.09
CA LEU A 47 -19.29 11.90 2.47
C LEU A 47 -20.82 11.84 2.55
N GLU A 48 -21.49 11.19 1.60
CA GLU A 48 -22.94 11.00 1.63
C GLU A 48 -23.39 10.23 2.88
N MET A 49 -22.73 9.10 3.16
CA MET A 49 -22.98 8.32 4.37
C MET A 49 -22.75 9.15 5.64
N LEU A 50 -21.68 9.95 5.66
CA LEU A 50 -21.36 10.79 6.81
C LEU A 50 -22.43 11.87 7.05
N ASP A 51 -22.96 12.46 5.98
CA ASP A 51 -24.02 13.46 6.06
C ASP A 51 -25.34 12.87 6.55
N HIS A 52 -25.71 11.69 6.04
CA HIS A 52 -26.88 10.95 6.53
C HIS A 52 -26.74 10.60 8.01
N LEU A 53 -25.55 10.15 8.43
CA LEU A 53 -25.29 9.81 9.82
C LEU A 53 -25.33 11.04 10.74
N LEU A 54 -24.77 12.18 10.32
CA LEU A 54 -24.82 13.42 11.07
C LEU A 54 -26.25 13.95 11.22
N ALA A 55 -27.08 13.82 10.18
CA ALA A 55 -28.49 14.18 10.26
C ALA A 55 -29.24 13.28 11.25
N ALA A 56 -29.08 11.96 11.14
CA ALA A 56 -29.70 11.00 12.05
C ALA A 56 -29.24 11.17 13.51
N GLN A 57 -27.97 11.50 13.72
CA GLN A 57 -27.40 11.76 15.03
C GLN A 57 -28.06 12.97 15.72
N LYS A 58 -28.47 14.01 14.98
CA LYS A 58 -29.21 15.15 15.55
C LYS A 58 -30.58 14.74 16.10
N GLU A 59 -31.15 13.67 15.58
CA GLU A 59 -32.39 13.06 16.06
C GLU A 59 -32.15 12.02 17.17
N GLY A 60 -30.90 11.85 17.63
CA GLY A 60 -30.52 10.88 18.65
C GLY A 60 -30.36 9.44 18.15
N LYS A 61 -30.32 9.22 16.84
CA LYS A 61 -30.14 7.87 16.24
C LYS A 61 -28.67 7.46 16.21
N ARG A 62 -28.44 6.15 16.34
CA ARG A 62 -27.13 5.50 16.22
C ARG A 62 -26.88 5.09 14.77
N ALA A 63 -25.62 4.87 14.40
CA ALA A 63 -25.25 4.41 13.06
C ALA A 63 -25.92 3.08 12.67
N GLU A 64 -26.11 2.19 13.65
CA GLU A 64 -26.85 0.93 13.47
C GLU A 64 -28.30 1.13 13.05
N ASP A 65 -28.94 2.23 13.46
CA ASP A 65 -30.32 2.57 13.08
C ASP A 65 -30.41 3.06 11.62
N VAL A 66 -29.29 3.54 11.06
CA VAL A 66 -29.21 4.12 9.70
C VAL A 66 -28.71 3.08 8.69
N PHE A 67 -27.63 2.37 9.02
CA PHE A 67 -26.94 1.44 8.12
C PHE A 67 -27.18 -0.03 8.48
N GLY A 68 -27.87 -0.30 9.58
CA GLY A 68 -28.16 -1.63 10.07
C GLY A 68 -27.12 -2.17 11.07
N PRO A 69 -27.41 -3.32 11.69
CA PRO A 69 -26.57 -3.89 12.75
C PRO A 69 -25.29 -4.55 12.20
N ASP A 70 -25.21 -4.84 10.91
CA ASP A 70 -24.06 -5.49 10.27
C ASP A 70 -23.37 -4.56 9.25
N PRO A 71 -22.40 -3.73 9.69
CA PRO A 71 -21.68 -2.82 8.80
C PRO A 71 -20.88 -3.56 7.72
N LYS A 72 -20.46 -4.81 7.98
CA LYS A 72 -19.70 -5.61 7.02
C LYS A 72 -20.57 -5.99 5.83
N ALA A 73 -21.74 -6.57 6.11
CA ALA A 73 -22.68 -6.96 5.06
C ALA A 73 -23.08 -5.75 4.21
N TYR A 74 -23.35 -4.61 4.86
CA TYR A 74 -23.67 -3.36 4.18
C TYR A 74 -22.53 -2.88 3.26
N CYS A 75 -21.28 -2.87 3.73
CA CYS A 75 -20.14 -2.51 2.89
C CYS A 75 -19.89 -3.52 1.75
N GLU A 76 -20.12 -4.81 1.97
CA GLU A 76 -20.00 -5.84 0.95
C GLU A 76 -21.02 -5.64 -0.18
N GLU A 77 -22.27 -5.35 0.17
CA GLU A 77 -23.35 -5.03 -0.79
C GLU A 77 -23.02 -3.78 -1.61
N ILE A 78 -22.49 -2.73 -0.96
CA ILE A 78 -22.02 -1.52 -1.66
C ILE A 78 -20.93 -1.85 -2.68
N VAL A 79 -19.93 -2.63 -2.28
CA VAL A 79 -18.81 -3.00 -3.16
C VAL A 79 -19.28 -3.85 -4.34
N GLU A 80 -20.26 -4.72 -4.13
CA GLU A 80 -20.87 -5.52 -5.20
C GLU A 80 -21.71 -4.65 -6.14
N THR A 81 -22.51 -3.74 -5.60
CA THR A 81 -23.37 -2.82 -6.36
C THR A 81 -22.57 -1.83 -7.22
N LEU A 82 -21.55 -1.18 -6.63
CA LEU A 82 -20.70 -0.22 -7.34
C LEU A 82 -19.73 -0.88 -8.33
N GLY A 83 -19.59 -2.20 -8.24
CA GLY A 83 -18.70 -3.01 -9.05
C GLY A 83 -17.27 -2.98 -8.54
N ARG A 84 -16.67 -4.17 -8.39
CA ARG A 84 -15.23 -4.29 -8.09
C ARG A 84 -14.43 -3.87 -9.33
N ARG A 85 -13.47 -2.95 -9.18
CA ARG A 85 -12.49 -2.65 -10.21
C ARG A 85 -11.78 -3.95 -10.61
N PRO A 86 -11.63 -4.23 -11.92
CA PRO A 86 -10.82 -5.34 -12.38
C PRO A 86 -9.36 -5.13 -12.00
N PHE A 87 -8.55 -6.19 -12.14
CA PHE A 87 -7.10 -6.10 -11.99
C PHE A 87 -6.53 -4.91 -12.79
N SER A 88 -5.90 -3.97 -12.08
CA SER A 88 -5.33 -2.76 -12.68
C SER A 88 -3.85 -2.93 -12.93
N LEU A 89 -3.48 -3.40 -14.12
CA LEU A 89 -2.07 -3.47 -14.53
C LEU A 89 -1.37 -2.10 -14.35
N LYS A 90 -2.08 -1.01 -14.62
CA LYS A 90 -1.57 0.36 -14.44
C LYS A 90 -1.15 0.64 -13.00
N ARG A 91 -1.93 0.19 -11.99
CA ARG A 91 -1.58 0.33 -10.57
C ARG A 91 -0.29 -0.43 -10.23
N TYR A 92 -0.16 -1.66 -10.70
CA TYR A 92 1.06 -2.44 -10.48
C TYR A 92 2.28 -1.84 -11.19
N VAL A 93 2.13 -1.36 -12.43
CA VAL A 93 3.20 -0.67 -13.16
C VAL A 93 3.59 0.63 -12.45
N PHE A 94 2.62 1.38 -11.91
CA PHE A 94 2.91 2.57 -11.09
C PHE A 94 3.74 2.20 -9.86
N MET A 95 3.29 1.22 -9.08
CA MET A 95 3.99 0.80 -7.86
C MET A 95 5.39 0.25 -8.15
N PHE A 96 5.51 -0.59 -9.17
CA PHE A 96 6.80 -1.12 -9.64
C PHE A 96 7.73 0.02 -10.06
N SER A 97 7.23 0.94 -10.88
CA SER A 97 8.00 2.10 -11.36
C SER A 97 8.44 3.00 -10.20
N THR A 98 7.58 3.21 -9.20
CA THR A 98 7.89 3.93 -7.96
C THR A 98 9.05 3.27 -7.21
N MET A 99 8.90 1.98 -6.92
CA MET A 99 9.91 1.23 -6.16
C MET A 99 11.23 1.12 -6.91
N LEU A 100 11.21 1.10 -8.25
CA LEU A 100 12.42 0.99 -9.05
C LEU A 100 13.35 2.20 -8.88
N TYR A 101 12.85 3.45 -8.97
CA TYR A 101 13.72 4.61 -8.72
C TYR A 101 14.13 4.70 -7.25
N VAL A 102 13.29 4.24 -6.32
CA VAL A 102 13.65 4.18 -4.88
C VAL A 102 14.83 3.24 -4.65
N VAL A 103 14.87 2.07 -5.30
CA VAL A 103 16.02 1.15 -5.23
C VAL A 103 17.30 1.83 -5.71
N PHE A 104 17.25 2.55 -6.83
CA PHE A 104 18.43 3.28 -7.33
C PHE A 104 18.90 4.38 -6.37
N PHE A 105 17.97 5.11 -5.75
CA PHE A 105 18.34 6.12 -4.75
C PHE A 105 18.88 5.51 -3.46
N ILE A 106 18.32 4.40 -3.00
CA ILE A 106 18.84 3.65 -1.83
C ILE A 106 20.25 3.16 -2.14
N HIS A 107 20.49 2.56 -3.31
CA HIS A 107 21.83 2.13 -3.71
C HIS A 107 22.82 3.31 -3.77
N ALA A 108 22.43 4.42 -4.40
CA ALA A 108 23.26 5.63 -4.44
C ALA A 108 23.61 6.17 -3.03
N MET A 109 22.65 6.14 -2.11
CA MET A 109 22.83 6.61 -0.73
C MET A 109 23.70 5.65 0.08
N LEU A 110 23.44 4.34 0.00
CA LEU A 110 24.17 3.33 0.76
C LEU A 110 25.62 3.28 0.31
N ASP A 111 25.87 3.10 -0.97
CA ASP A 111 27.23 2.89 -1.48
C ASP A 111 27.99 4.20 -1.69
N GLY A 112 27.29 5.30 -1.92
CA GLY A 112 27.89 6.62 -2.12
C GLY A 112 28.17 7.39 -0.84
N VAL A 113 27.42 7.15 0.24
CA VAL A 113 27.51 7.94 1.47
C VAL A 113 27.66 7.05 2.71
N VAL A 114 26.72 6.13 2.95
CA VAL A 114 26.66 5.39 4.22
C VAL A 114 27.86 4.45 4.38
N MET A 115 28.16 3.63 3.38
CA MET A 115 29.26 2.66 3.44
C MET A 115 30.63 3.36 3.52
N PRO A 116 30.94 4.39 2.72
CA PRO A 116 32.16 5.18 2.90
C PRO A 116 32.27 5.79 4.29
N LEU A 117 31.18 6.36 4.82
CA LEU A 117 31.16 6.96 6.15
C LEU A 117 31.41 5.92 7.24
N LEU A 118 30.73 4.76 7.17
CA LEU A 118 30.95 3.67 8.13
C LEU A 118 32.38 3.14 8.06
N ASN A 119 32.98 3.04 6.87
CA ASN A 119 34.36 2.60 6.71
C ASN A 119 35.36 3.53 7.41
N VAL A 120 35.10 4.85 7.44
CA VAL A 120 35.94 5.81 8.18
C VAL A 120 35.95 5.55 9.69
N PHE A 121 34.84 5.09 10.27
CA PHE A 121 34.72 4.89 11.72
C PHE A 121 34.94 3.45 12.19
N PHE A 122 34.66 2.46 11.34
CA PHE A 122 34.57 1.06 11.72
C PHE A 122 35.40 0.10 10.84
N GLU A 123 36.21 0.63 9.90
CA GLU A 123 37.08 -0.16 9.01
C GLU A 123 36.35 -1.33 8.34
N VAL A 124 35.13 -1.05 7.86
CA VAL A 124 34.25 -2.05 7.28
C VAL A 124 34.88 -2.63 6.00
N PRO A 125 34.92 -3.96 5.84
CA PRO A 125 35.51 -4.58 4.65
C PRO A 125 34.86 -4.07 3.37
N HIS A 126 35.66 -3.94 2.32
CA HIS A 126 35.21 -3.41 1.04
C HIS A 126 34.13 -4.33 0.44
N VAL A 127 32.92 -3.79 0.32
CA VAL A 127 31.80 -4.48 -0.32
C VAL A 127 32.03 -4.47 -1.83
N ARG A 128 31.56 -5.52 -2.52
CA ARG A 128 31.57 -5.58 -4.00
C ARG A 128 30.96 -4.29 -4.55
N GLN A 129 31.68 -3.59 -5.42
CA GLN A 129 31.21 -2.35 -6.00
C GLN A 129 30.23 -2.63 -7.14
N GLY A 130 29.07 -1.99 -7.09
CA GLY A 130 28.06 -2.05 -8.15
C GLY A 130 26.70 -2.54 -7.65
N LEU A 131 25.69 -2.39 -8.50
CA LEU A 131 24.32 -2.79 -8.17
C LEU A 131 24.15 -4.28 -8.45
N SER A 132 24.03 -5.07 -7.39
CA SER A 132 23.66 -6.48 -7.52
C SER A 132 22.24 -6.64 -8.06
N VAL A 133 22.02 -7.59 -8.98
CA VAL A 133 20.75 -7.74 -9.70
C VAL A 133 19.57 -8.12 -8.80
N GLU A 134 19.81 -8.73 -7.64
CA GLU A 134 18.77 -9.07 -6.66
C GLU A 134 17.99 -7.85 -6.17
N PHE A 135 18.60 -6.67 -6.14
CA PHE A 135 17.91 -5.44 -5.75
C PHE A 135 16.82 -5.04 -6.74
N LEU A 136 16.92 -5.47 -8.00
CA LEU A 136 15.89 -5.27 -9.01
C LEU A 136 14.66 -6.17 -8.81
N ALA A 137 14.75 -7.19 -7.94
CA ALA A 137 13.61 -8.00 -7.54
C ALA A 137 12.73 -7.31 -6.47
N LEU A 138 13.30 -6.37 -5.70
CA LEU A 138 12.59 -5.69 -4.60
C LEU A 138 11.32 -4.95 -5.04
N PRO A 139 11.26 -4.24 -6.18
CA PRO A 139 10.04 -3.59 -6.64
C PRO A 139 8.87 -4.55 -6.85
N PHE A 140 9.14 -5.78 -7.29
CA PHE A 140 8.11 -6.81 -7.41
C PHE A 140 7.60 -7.22 -6.03
N ILE A 141 8.50 -7.54 -5.11
CA ILE A 141 8.16 -7.94 -3.74
C ILE A 141 7.35 -6.84 -3.04
N ALA A 142 7.80 -5.59 -3.14
CA ALA A 142 7.13 -4.44 -2.53
C ALA A 142 5.69 -4.26 -3.06
N ALA A 143 5.47 -4.46 -4.36
CA ALA A 143 4.13 -4.36 -4.93
C ALA A 143 3.17 -5.42 -4.37
N PHE A 144 3.64 -6.65 -4.20
CA PHE A 144 2.88 -7.69 -3.53
C PHE A 144 2.60 -7.33 -2.06
N VAL A 145 3.61 -6.88 -1.31
CA VAL A 145 3.46 -6.54 0.12
C VAL A 145 2.35 -5.51 0.35
N VAL A 146 2.26 -4.47 -0.48
CA VAL A 146 1.20 -3.46 -0.36
C VAL A 146 -0.19 -4.07 -0.58
N GLU A 147 -0.35 -4.98 -1.53
CA GLU A 147 -1.62 -5.70 -1.73
C GLU A 147 -1.97 -6.59 -0.54
N ALA A 148 -0.97 -7.25 0.05
CA ALA A 148 -1.12 -8.03 1.27
C ALA A 148 -1.68 -7.16 2.41
N VAL A 149 -1.09 -5.99 2.60
CA VAL A 149 -1.49 -5.04 3.64
C VAL A 149 -2.92 -4.58 3.42
N PHE A 150 -3.29 -4.18 2.20
CA PHE A 150 -4.67 -3.75 1.91
C PHE A 150 -5.69 -4.89 2.06
N TYR A 151 -5.33 -6.11 1.67
CA TYR A 151 -6.17 -7.28 1.91
C TYR A 151 -6.38 -7.53 3.41
N LEU A 152 -5.30 -7.45 4.20
CA LEU A 152 -5.34 -7.62 5.64
C LEU A 152 -6.18 -6.54 6.32
N MET A 153 -5.96 -5.27 5.98
CA MET A 153 -6.70 -4.14 6.55
C MET A 153 -8.20 -4.34 6.39
N ARG A 154 -8.67 -4.59 5.17
CA ARG A 154 -10.10 -4.78 4.87
C ARG A 154 -10.76 -5.87 5.70
N LYS A 155 -10.08 -7.01 5.82
CA LYS A 155 -10.65 -8.18 6.45
C LYS A 155 -10.49 -8.15 7.98
N SER A 156 -9.52 -7.39 8.49
CA SER A 156 -9.36 -7.12 9.92
C SER A 156 -10.34 -6.07 10.47
N THR A 157 -10.93 -5.23 9.61
CA THR A 157 -11.89 -4.19 10.02
C THR A 157 -13.06 -4.78 10.82
N PHE A 158 -13.70 -5.83 10.30
CA PHE A 158 -14.95 -6.36 10.85
C PHE A 158 -14.81 -7.71 11.53
N GLU A 159 -13.63 -8.34 11.44
CA GLU A 159 -13.37 -9.61 12.10
C GLU A 159 -12.31 -9.41 13.18
N THR A 160 -12.67 -9.66 14.44
CA THR A 160 -11.67 -9.77 15.52
C THR A 160 -10.63 -10.80 15.13
N PHE A 161 -9.34 -10.46 15.24
CA PHE A 161 -8.21 -11.36 14.96
C PHE A 161 -8.34 -12.68 15.76
N GLY A 162 -9.00 -13.67 15.16
CA GLY A 162 -9.31 -14.96 15.78
C GLY A 162 -8.70 -16.14 15.03
N LYS A 163 -8.72 -17.32 15.64
CA LYS A 163 -8.13 -18.56 15.06
C LYS A 163 -8.75 -18.95 13.71
N LYS A 164 -10.05 -18.68 13.51
CA LYS A 164 -10.77 -18.94 12.25
C LYS A 164 -10.34 -17.97 11.14
N LEU A 165 -10.17 -16.69 11.51
CA LEU A 165 -9.59 -15.65 10.66
C LEU A 165 -8.22 -16.15 10.22
N LEU A 166 -7.26 -16.25 11.14
CA LEU A 166 -5.87 -16.61 10.90
C LEU A 166 -5.68 -17.86 10.01
N ARG A 167 -6.45 -18.92 10.25
CA ARG A 167 -6.41 -20.16 9.46
C ARG A 167 -6.74 -19.97 7.97
N SER A 168 -7.57 -18.99 7.62
CA SER A 168 -7.92 -18.67 6.24
C SER A 168 -6.84 -17.84 5.52
N TYR A 169 -6.04 -17.05 6.23
CA TYR A 169 -5.03 -16.15 5.63
C TYR A 169 -3.66 -16.77 5.59
N VAL A 170 -3.29 -17.50 6.64
CA VAL A 170 -1.95 -18.08 6.77
C VAL A 170 -1.55 -18.87 5.52
N PRO A 171 -2.41 -19.72 4.91
CA PRO A 171 -2.03 -20.44 3.69
C PRO A 171 -1.81 -19.51 2.48
N VAL A 172 -2.69 -18.53 2.27
CA VAL A 172 -2.58 -17.57 1.16
C VAL A 172 -1.35 -16.69 1.34
N LEU A 173 -1.09 -16.23 2.57
CA LEU A 173 0.09 -15.45 2.90
C LEU A 173 1.38 -16.28 2.79
N LEU A 174 1.34 -17.55 3.22
CA LEU A 174 2.48 -18.47 3.07
C LEU A 174 2.82 -18.69 1.60
N ILE A 175 1.82 -19.03 0.79
CA ILE A 175 2.04 -19.38 -0.61
C ILE A 175 2.45 -18.17 -1.42
N LEU A 176 1.81 -17.03 -1.21
CA LEU A 176 2.03 -15.83 -2.04
C LEU A 176 3.24 -15.01 -1.58
N TYR A 177 3.66 -15.09 -0.31
CA TYR A 177 4.72 -14.23 0.25
C TYR A 177 5.87 -15.00 0.87
N VAL A 178 5.60 -16.01 1.71
CA VAL A 178 6.67 -16.75 2.40
C VAL A 178 7.42 -17.65 1.43
N LEU A 179 6.74 -18.37 0.53
CA LEU A 179 7.41 -19.22 -0.46
C LEU A 179 8.32 -18.44 -1.41
N PRO A 180 7.89 -17.32 -2.04
CA PRO A 180 8.79 -16.50 -2.85
C PRO A 180 9.92 -15.88 -2.05
N LEU A 181 9.67 -15.45 -0.81
CA LEU A 181 10.71 -14.90 0.07
C LEU A 181 11.74 -15.98 0.43
N VAL A 182 11.31 -17.17 0.81
CA VAL A 182 12.19 -18.30 1.10
C VAL A 182 12.97 -18.71 -0.15
N GLY A 183 12.33 -18.72 -1.33
CA GLY A 183 13.01 -18.94 -2.61
C GLY A 183 14.06 -17.86 -2.89
N PHE A 184 13.72 -16.59 -2.69
CA PHE A 184 14.65 -15.46 -2.84
C PHE A 184 15.82 -15.55 -1.87
N LEU A 185 15.56 -15.83 -0.58
CA LEU A 185 16.59 -16.01 0.44
C LEU A 185 17.45 -17.25 0.17
N PHE A 186 16.87 -18.32 -0.36
CA PHE A 186 17.60 -19.52 -0.79
C PHE A 186 18.54 -19.20 -1.95
N ILE A 187 18.07 -18.44 -2.96
CA ILE A 187 18.90 -17.97 -4.07
C ILE A 187 20.02 -17.09 -3.54
N LEU A 188 19.71 -16.13 -2.67
CA LEU A 188 20.72 -15.28 -2.05
C LEU A 188 21.72 -16.09 -1.21
N PHE A 189 21.29 -17.08 -0.44
CA PHE A 189 22.21 -17.83 0.43
C PHE A 189 23.12 -18.76 -0.37
N ASN A 190 22.59 -19.44 -1.39
CA ASN A 190 23.35 -20.46 -2.12
C ASN A 190 24.09 -19.91 -3.34
N PHE A 191 23.64 -18.79 -3.93
CA PHE A 191 24.16 -18.27 -5.19
C PHE A 191 24.59 -16.81 -5.11
N ARG A 192 24.70 -16.20 -3.91
CA ARG A 192 25.08 -14.78 -3.75
C ARG A 192 26.28 -14.39 -4.59
N ASP A 193 27.32 -15.21 -4.52
CA ASP A 193 28.61 -14.89 -5.09
C ASP A 193 28.62 -15.04 -6.62
N ASP A 194 27.68 -15.83 -7.15
CA ASP A 194 27.46 -16.09 -8.59
C ASP A 194 26.48 -15.09 -9.23
N LEU A 195 25.73 -14.33 -8.42
CA LEU A 195 24.80 -13.33 -8.93
C LEU A 195 25.57 -12.20 -9.65
N PRO A 196 25.13 -11.81 -10.86
CA PRO A 196 25.75 -10.71 -11.58
C PRO A 196 25.68 -9.40 -10.79
N VAL A 197 26.81 -8.69 -10.74
CA VAL A 197 26.86 -7.31 -10.25
C VAL A 197 26.96 -6.41 -11.47
N LEU A 198 25.98 -5.52 -11.63
CA LEU A 198 26.02 -4.53 -12.70
C LEU A 198 27.06 -3.47 -12.31
N PRO A 199 27.95 -3.04 -13.23
CA PRO A 199 28.99 -2.05 -12.97
C PRO A 199 28.42 -0.62 -12.88
N ILE A 200 27.38 -0.44 -12.06
CA ILE A 200 26.66 0.80 -11.83
C ILE A 200 27.23 1.43 -10.56
N THR A 201 27.98 2.51 -10.71
CA THR A 201 28.51 3.27 -9.58
C THR A 201 27.43 4.09 -8.87
N PRO A 202 27.64 4.55 -7.62
CA PRO A 202 26.62 5.27 -6.86
C PRO A 202 26.08 6.54 -7.55
N TRP A 203 26.95 7.31 -8.20
CA TRP A 203 26.53 8.50 -8.95
C TRP A 203 25.74 8.14 -10.22
N MET A 204 26.06 7.02 -10.88
CA MET A 204 25.26 6.51 -12.00
C MET A 204 23.87 6.10 -11.50
N SER A 205 23.76 5.44 -10.35
CA SER A 205 22.47 5.11 -9.74
C SER A 205 21.65 6.35 -9.43
N LEU A 206 22.28 7.42 -8.91
CA LEU A 206 21.60 8.69 -8.67
C LEU A 206 21.01 9.27 -9.96
N LEU A 207 21.79 9.28 -11.06
CA LEU A 207 21.33 9.77 -12.36
C LEU A 207 20.21 8.90 -12.95
N ILE A 208 20.35 7.57 -12.88
CA ILE A 208 19.34 6.62 -13.37
C ILE A 208 18.05 6.77 -12.56
N GLY A 209 18.14 6.83 -11.23
CA GLY A 209 16.99 7.06 -10.35
C GLY A 209 16.29 8.38 -10.64
N ALA A 210 17.04 9.48 -10.82
CA ALA A 210 16.50 10.78 -11.16
C ALA A 210 15.82 10.79 -12.54
N ALA A 211 16.46 10.20 -13.56
CA ALA A 211 15.88 10.07 -14.89
C ALA A 211 14.58 9.26 -14.85
N TRP A 212 14.57 8.13 -14.13
CA TRP A 212 13.41 7.27 -13.99
C TRP A 212 12.28 7.95 -13.22
N TYR A 213 12.59 8.70 -12.16
CA TYR A 213 11.62 9.52 -11.43
C TYR A 213 10.94 10.55 -12.35
N ILE A 214 11.70 11.21 -13.23
CA ILE A 214 11.15 12.15 -14.20
C ILE A 214 10.21 11.44 -15.19
N VAL A 215 10.62 10.28 -15.71
CA VAL A 215 9.79 9.45 -16.62
C VAL A 215 8.51 9.03 -15.91
N HIS A 216 8.62 8.49 -14.71
CA HIS A 216 7.50 8.10 -13.86
C HIS A 216 6.52 9.26 -13.67
N LYS A 217 7.01 10.42 -13.21
CA LYS A 217 6.20 11.62 -12.98
C LYS A 217 5.48 12.08 -14.25
N ARG A 218 6.11 11.98 -15.42
CA ARG A 218 5.49 12.35 -16.70
C ARG A 218 4.43 11.34 -17.13
N LEU A 219 4.75 10.04 -17.04
CA LEU A 219 3.85 8.95 -17.46
C LEU A 219 2.57 8.92 -16.62
N PHE A 220 2.69 9.23 -15.32
CA PHE A 220 1.60 9.12 -14.36
C PHE A 220 1.00 10.46 -13.94
N ARG A 221 1.38 11.58 -14.59
CA ARG A 221 0.92 12.93 -14.23
C ARG A 221 -0.60 13.09 -14.13
N ASN A 222 -1.33 12.41 -15.03
CA ASN A 222 -2.79 12.47 -15.13
C ASN A 222 -3.42 11.06 -15.02
N ALA A 223 -2.68 10.08 -14.51
CA ALA A 223 -3.19 8.72 -14.41
C ALA A 223 -4.11 8.60 -13.19
N ASP A 224 -5.34 8.11 -13.38
CA ASP A 224 -6.15 7.58 -12.29
C ASP A 224 -5.49 6.27 -11.82
N ILE A 225 -4.67 6.37 -10.77
CA ILE A 225 -3.99 5.26 -10.12
C ILE A 225 -4.83 4.86 -8.91
N ALA A 226 -5.97 4.24 -9.14
CA ALA A 226 -6.73 3.54 -8.11
C ALA A 226 -6.94 2.06 -8.48
#